data_AF-A0A961VD77-F1
#
_entry.id   AF-A0A961VD77-F1
#
_cell.length_a   1.000
_cell.length_b   1.000
_cell.length_c   1.000
_cell.angle_alpha   90.00
_cell.angle_beta   90.00
_cell.angle_gamma   90.00
#
_symmetry.space_group_name_H-M   'P 1'
#
loop_
_entity.id
_entity.type
_entity.pdbx_description
1 polymer ?
#
loop_
_entity_poly.entity_id
_entity_poly.type
_entity_poly.pdbx_seq_one_letter_code
_entity_poly.pdbx_strand_id
1 'polypeptide(L)'
;MAEKQRPAGTARATLLVRHTVSDFAKWKGSYDNTGPTQAAGGVTAEAVCQSADDPNDVTVTHDFATVEAAKALASSPDLKQATEAAGVVGAPTIWITTKV
;
A
#
# COMPACT_ATOMS: atom_id res chain seq x y z
N MET A 1 9.86 -1.47 20.01
CA MET A 1 9.50 -0.12 19.54
C MET A 1 10.75 0.52 18.98
N ALA A 2 10.88 0.58 17.66
CA ALA A 2 11.99 1.27 17.01
C ALA A 2 11.41 2.12 15.88
N GLU A 3 11.03 3.35 16.23
CA GLU A 3 10.82 4.42 15.26
C GLU A 3 12.18 4.73 14.63
N LYS A 4 12.51 4.07 13.51
CA LYS A 4 13.65 4.48 12.70
C LYS A 4 13.31 5.85 12.12
N GLN A 5 13.94 6.87 12.67
CA GLN A 5 13.89 8.25 12.22
C GLN A 5 14.00 8.33 10.69
N ARG A 6 12.93 8.80 10.05
CA ARG A 6 12.92 9.14 8.63
C ARG A 6 13.62 10.47 8.43
N PRO A 7 14.57 10.59 7.48
CA PRO A 7 15.03 11.91 7.06
C PRO A 7 13.84 12.65 6.45
N ALA A 8 13.53 13.83 6.99
CA ALA A 8 12.58 14.76 6.42
C ALA A 8 13.16 15.29 5.09
N GLY A 9 12.85 14.60 4.00
CA GLY A 9 13.35 14.86 2.65
C GLY A 9 12.32 14.46 1.60
N THR A 10 11.09 14.98 1.77
CA THR A 10 9.93 14.97 0.86
C THR A 10 9.74 13.78 -0.09
N ALA A 11 9.08 12.73 0.40
CA ALA A 11 8.28 11.89 -0.49
C ALA A 11 7.23 12.79 -1.17
N ARG A 12 7.29 12.89 -2.50
CA ARG A 12 6.41 13.77 -3.28
C ARG A 12 5.10 13.10 -3.69
N ALA A 13 4.99 11.78 -3.54
CA ALA A 13 3.79 11.04 -3.88
C ALA A 13 3.47 9.95 -2.85
N THR A 14 2.18 9.75 -2.59
CA THR A 14 1.65 8.61 -1.86
C THR A 14 0.63 7.90 -2.72
N LEU A 15 0.83 6.60 -2.97
CA LEU A 15 -0.16 5.70 -3.54
C LEU A 15 -1.05 5.19 -2.43
N LEU A 16 -2.36 5.28 -2.61
CA LEU A 16 -3.35 4.73 -1.71
C LEU A 16 -4.15 3.66 -2.45
N VAL A 17 -4.29 2.50 -1.83
CA VAL A 17 -5.06 1.36 -2.34
C VAL A 17 -6.05 0.97 -1.26
N ARG A 18 -7.34 1.22 -1.49
CA ARG A 18 -8.42 0.84 -0.58
C ARG A 18 -9.21 -0.33 -1.15
N HIS A 19 -9.44 -1.34 -0.33
CA HIS A 19 -10.21 -2.53 -0.71
C HIS A 19 -10.82 -3.20 0.51
N THR A 20 -11.91 -3.91 0.29
CA THR A 20 -12.51 -4.78 1.31
C THR A 20 -11.86 -6.16 1.25
N VAL A 21 -11.61 -6.79 2.38
CA VAL A 21 -11.09 -8.16 2.48
C VAL A 21 -12.08 -9.07 3.18
N SER A 22 -12.05 -10.36 2.87
CA SER A 22 -12.91 -11.33 3.56
C SER A 22 -12.41 -11.67 4.98
N ASP A 23 -11.10 -11.59 5.21
CA ASP A 23 -10.44 -11.88 6.48
C ASP A 23 -9.15 -11.05 6.60
N PHE A 24 -9.17 -10.01 7.45
CA PHE A 24 -8.03 -9.13 7.66
C PHE A 24 -6.76 -9.85 8.11
N ALA A 25 -6.86 -10.80 9.03
CA ALA A 25 -5.68 -11.46 9.59
C ALA A 25 -4.97 -12.31 8.53
N LYS A 26 -5.74 -13.04 7.71
CA LYS A 26 -5.18 -13.78 6.56
C LYS A 26 -4.58 -12.84 5.53
N TRP A 27 -5.29 -11.77 5.18
CA TRP A 27 -4.82 -10.78 4.22
C TRP A 27 -3.50 -10.14 4.67
N LYS A 28 -3.41 -9.73 5.95
CA LYS A 28 -2.23 -9.09 6.52
C LYS A 28 -1.01 -10.01 6.50
N GLY A 29 -1.22 -11.31 6.78
CA GLY A 29 -0.16 -12.32 6.67
C GLY A 29 0.42 -12.43 5.26
N SER A 30 -0.42 -12.36 4.22
CA SER A 30 0.05 -12.32 2.82
C SER A 30 0.76 -11.00 2.50
N TYR A 31 0.20 -9.87 2.92
CA TYR A 31 0.75 -8.54 2.67
C TYR A 31 2.15 -8.38 3.28
N ASP A 32 2.37 -8.84 4.51
CA ASP A 32 3.64 -8.67 5.23
C ASP A 32 4.84 -9.36 4.56
N ASN A 33 4.58 -10.33 3.67
CA ASN A 33 5.63 -11.00 2.89
C ASN A 33 6.09 -10.19 1.67
N THR A 34 5.46 -9.04 1.37
CA THR A 34 5.74 -8.26 0.15
C THR A 34 6.76 -7.13 0.36
N GLY A 35 7.19 -6.87 1.60
CA GLY A 35 8.10 -5.77 1.95
C GLY A 35 9.38 -5.68 1.10
N PRO A 36 10.12 -6.79 0.84
CA PRO A 36 11.31 -6.74 -0.01
C PRO A 36 11.02 -6.30 -1.45
N THR A 37 9.89 -6.76 -2.03
CA THR A 37 9.46 -6.40 -3.39
C THR A 37 9.05 -4.94 -3.46
N GLN A 38 8.33 -4.44 -2.45
CA GLN A 38 7.93 -3.04 -2.37
C GLN A 38 9.16 -2.10 -2.28
N ALA A 39 10.13 -2.44 -1.43
CA ALA A 39 11.36 -1.67 -1.29
C ALA A 39 12.15 -1.63 -2.62
N ALA A 40 12.26 -2.76 -3.33
CA ALA A 40 12.87 -2.81 -4.65
C ALA A 40 12.10 -1.97 -5.70
N GLY A 41 10.79 -1.84 -5.54
CA GLY A 41 9.91 -0.99 -6.35
C GLY A 41 9.95 0.51 -6.02
N GLY A 42 10.83 0.95 -5.12
CA GLY A 42 11.01 2.37 -4.77
C GLY A 42 10.07 2.88 -3.68
N VAL A 43 9.40 1.99 -2.94
CA VAL A 43 8.61 2.36 -1.75
C VAL A 43 9.56 2.80 -0.63
N THR A 44 9.35 4.01 -0.13
CA THR A 44 10.14 4.65 0.94
C THR A 44 9.42 4.63 2.29
N ALA A 45 8.10 4.43 2.26
CA ALA A 45 7.24 4.27 3.41
C ALA A 45 6.06 3.40 3.06
N GLU A 46 5.59 2.64 4.05
CA GLU A 46 4.31 1.98 3.96
C GLU A 46 3.51 2.11 5.26
N ALA A 47 2.20 1.98 5.14
CA ALA A 47 1.29 1.80 6.28
C ALA A 47 0.07 1.01 5.83
N VAL A 48 -0.46 0.22 6.76
CA VAL A 48 -1.75 -0.46 6.62
C VAL A 48 -2.72 0.19 7.60
N CYS A 49 -3.84 0.66 7.08
CA CYS A 49 -4.91 1.28 7.85
C CYS A 49 -6.17 0.42 7.72
N GLN A 50 -6.82 0.11 8.83
CA GLN A 50 -8.20 -0.38 8.83
C GLN A 50 -9.14 0.82 8.96
N SER A 51 -10.31 0.76 8.32
CA SER A 51 -11.38 1.71 8.61
C SER A 51 -11.80 1.59 10.08
N ALA A 52 -12.14 2.72 10.69
CA ALA A 52 -12.68 2.74 12.05
C ALA A 52 -14.07 2.10 12.14
N ASP A 53 -14.81 2.08 11.02
CA ASP A 53 -16.18 1.57 10.94
C ASP A 53 -16.27 0.11 10.45
N ASP A 54 -15.24 -0.36 9.73
CA ASP A 54 -15.18 -1.72 9.19
C ASP A 54 -13.73 -2.25 9.23
N PRO A 55 -13.39 -3.22 10.10
CA PRO A 55 -12.04 -3.76 10.18
C PRO A 55 -11.59 -4.52 8.92
N ASN A 56 -12.52 -4.87 8.03
CA ASN A 56 -12.22 -5.50 6.76
C ASN A 56 -12.09 -4.51 5.60
N ASP A 57 -12.39 -3.23 5.82
CA ASP A 57 -12.07 -2.17 4.87
C ASP A 57 -10.65 -1.67 5.14
N VAL A 58 -9.75 -1.98 4.23
CA VAL A 58 -8.31 -1.77 4.39
C VAL A 58 -7.85 -0.74 3.38
N THR A 59 -7.05 0.21 3.84
CA THR A 59 -6.29 1.13 2.99
C THR A 59 -4.80 0.93 3.22
N VAL A 60 -4.06 0.63 2.16
CA VAL A 60 -2.60 0.59 2.16
C VAL A 60 -2.07 1.90 1.58
N THR A 61 -1.07 2.48 2.23
CA THR A 61 -0.34 3.64 1.71
C THR A 61 1.09 3.24 1.38
N HIS A 62 1.59 3.66 0.21
CA HIS A 62 3.00 3.56 -0.15
C HIS A 62 3.54 4.93 -0.54
N ASP A 63 4.59 5.42 0.12
CA ASP A 63 5.23 6.68 -0.25
C ASP A 63 6.39 6.46 -1.23
N PHE A 64 6.50 7.37 -2.19
CA PHE A 64 7.52 7.38 -3.22
C PHE A 64 8.22 8.73 -3.31
N ALA A 65 9.45 8.71 -3.83
CA ALA A 65 10.18 9.93 -4.17
C ALA A 65 9.49 10.73 -5.28
N THR A 66 8.79 10.07 -6.23
CA THR A 66 8.17 10.71 -7.39
C THR A 66 6.78 10.14 -7.70
N VAL A 67 5.95 10.92 -8.42
CA VAL A 67 4.61 10.48 -8.88
C VAL A 67 4.73 9.38 -9.93
N GLU A 68 5.77 9.40 -10.76
CA GLU A 68 6.03 8.41 -11.79
C GLU A 68 6.28 7.03 -11.19
N ALA A 69 7.04 6.95 -10.09
CA ALA A 69 7.27 5.70 -9.37
C ALA A 69 5.96 5.15 -8.77
N ALA A 70 5.13 6.02 -8.20
CA ALA A 70 3.81 5.64 -7.69
C ALA A 70 2.89 5.10 -8.80
N LYS A 71 2.87 5.75 -9.98
CA LYS A 71 2.10 5.30 -11.16
C LYS A 71 2.59 3.96 -11.69
N ALA A 72 3.90 3.72 -11.67
CA ALA A 72 4.49 2.46 -12.11
C ALA A 72 4.03 1.29 -11.23
N LEU A 73 4.03 1.47 -9.90
CA LEU A 73 3.50 0.44 -8.99
C LEU A 73 1.99 0.27 -9.15
N ALA A 74 1.22 1.36 -9.27
CA ALA A 74 -0.23 1.31 -9.45
C ALA A 74 -0.67 0.55 -10.71
N SER A 75 0.19 0.53 -11.73
CA SER A 75 -0.07 -0.15 -13.00
C SER A 75 0.60 -1.53 -13.09
N SER A 76 1.24 -2.00 -12.02
CA SER A 76 2.01 -3.24 -12.06
C SER A 76 1.09 -4.47 -12.08
N PRO A 77 1.40 -5.48 -12.91
CA PRO A 77 0.69 -6.77 -12.85
C PRO A 77 0.75 -7.41 -11.47
N ASP A 78 1.87 -7.22 -10.75
CA ASP A 78 2.10 -7.78 -9.42
C ASP A 78 1.12 -7.23 -8.39
N LEU A 79 0.80 -5.93 -8.43
CA LEU A 79 -0.20 -5.33 -7.54
C LEU A 79 -1.60 -5.87 -7.84
N LYS A 80 -1.91 -6.04 -9.13
CA LYS A 80 -3.19 -6.62 -9.57
C LYS A 80 -3.33 -8.07 -9.12
N GLN A 81 -2.28 -8.87 -9.26
CA GLN A 81 -2.27 -10.26 -8.80
C GLN A 81 -2.30 -10.38 -7.28
N ALA A 82 -1.57 -9.52 -6.57
CA ALA A 82 -1.56 -9.51 -5.10
C ALA A 82 -2.94 -9.17 -4.51
N THR A 83 -3.67 -8.24 -5.13
CA THR A 83 -5.05 -7.93 -4.71
C THR A 83 -6.00 -9.09 -4.97
N GLU A 84 -5.95 -9.73 -6.15
CA GLU A 84 -6.77 -10.91 -6.46
C GLU A 84 -6.46 -12.11 -5.53
N ALA A 85 -5.18 -12.36 -5.24
CA ALA A 85 -4.75 -13.52 -4.44
C ALA A 85 -4.99 -13.37 -2.92
N ALA A 86 -5.10 -12.14 -2.41
CA ALA A 86 -5.15 -11.89 -0.97
C ALA A 86 -6.57 -11.93 -0.36
N GLY A 87 -7.58 -12.39 -1.11
CA GLY A 87 -8.96 -12.49 -0.62
C GLY A 87 -9.70 -11.15 -0.57
N VAL A 88 -9.32 -10.21 -1.46
CA VAL A 88 -10.01 -8.96 -1.70
C VAL A 88 -11.41 -9.22 -2.27
N VAL A 89 -12.40 -8.50 -1.77
CA VAL A 89 -13.79 -8.55 -2.19
C VAL A 89 -14.09 -7.32 -3.05
N GLY A 90 -14.38 -7.56 -4.32
CA GLY A 90 -14.65 -6.48 -5.28
C GLY A 90 -13.37 -5.81 -5.82
N ALA A 91 -13.55 -4.70 -6.54
CA ALA A 91 -12.44 -3.98 -7.14
C ALA A 91 -11.82 -2.98 -6.15
N PRO A 92 -10.49 -2.91 -6.02
CA PRO A 92 -9.83 -1.90 -5.21
C PRO A 92 -10.03 -0.50 -5.81
N THR A 93 -10.14 0.50 -4.94
CA THR A 93 -10.04 1.91 -5.33
C THR A 93 -8.59 2.35 -5.17
N ILE A 94 -8.00 2.92 -6.21
CA ILE A 94 -6.59 3.33 -6.24
C ILE A 94 -6.49 4.81 -6.61
N TRP A 95 -5.71 5.57 -5.84
CA TRP A 95 -5.42 6.96 -6.14
C TRP A 95 -4.02 7.37 -5.67
N ILE A 96 -3.48 8.43 -6.29
CA ILE A 96 -2.17 8.98 -5.96
C ILE A 96 -2.37 10.42 -5.46
N THR A 97 -1.71 10.74 -4.35
CA THR A 97 -1.71 12.08 -3.74
C THR A 97 -0.30 12.64 -3.68
N THR A 98 -0.16 13.96 -3.60
CA THR A 98 1.11 14.63 -3.33
C THR A 98 1.07 15.30 -1.97
N LYS A 99 2.14 15.18 -1.18
CA LYS A 99 2.25 15.88 0.10
C LYS A 99 2.60 17.35 -0.14
N VAL A 100 1.82 18.25 0.45
CA VAL A 100 2.03 19.72 0.42
C VAL A 100 2.75 20.21 1.66
#